data_AF-A0A6N3K986-F1
#
_entry.id   AF-A0A6N3K986-F1
#
_cell.length_a   1.000
_cell.length_b   1.000
_cell.length_c   1.000
_cell.angle_alpha   90.00
_cell.angle_beta   90.00
_cell.angle_gamma   90.00
#
_symmetry.space_group_name_H-M   'P 1'
#
loop_
_entity.id
_entity.type
_entity.pdbx_description
1 polymer ?
#
loop_
_entity_poly.entity_id
_entity_poly.type
_entity_poly.pdbx_seq_one_letter_code
_entity_poly.pdbx_strand_id
1 'polypeptide(L)'
;MPPPSPHPDRPNAPGRRTESIKHRNLLFEMTAADQRGLLGHPAVAAFARFDPLVLDHGSPGMSQRIADLTEPIVQGASRQHREFRDCWLRWEERKSGTAQTLDKLIRAVLVVRNNIQHGEKTPSGPDVQRRERNQAVGQVVLPVLEAIVDAVLVRPSHRLAAYGTLRPGQPNQDEVTVAGNWTEITLTGWLRDQSSFPAFEADVSGQRVPAALFTSAELPTIWPRLDDVQGRNYERRLGLYEREGIVGVANVYEWVGENW
;
A
#
# COMPACT_ATOMS: atom_id res chain seq x y z
N MET A 1 -54.27 33.03 10.08
CA MET A 1 -53.51 31.78 9.87
C MET A 1 -52.12 31.98 10.45
N PRO A 2 -51.72 31.19 11.46
CA PRO A 2 -50.36 31.25 12.01
C PRO A 2 -49.36 30.56 11.07
N PRO A 3 -48.07 30.95 11.07
CA PRO A 3 -47.03 30.24 10.32
C PRO A 3 -46.81 28.84 10.91
N PRO A 4 -46.36 27.86 10.10
CA PRO A 4 -46.13 26.50 10.58
C PRO A 4 -44.94 26.47 11.55
N SER A 5 -45.11 25.74 12.65
CA SER A 5 -44.09 25.46 13.65
C SER A 5 -42.90 24.68 13.05
N PRO A 6 -41.66 24.90 13.54
CA PRO A 6 -40.50 24.16 13.08
C PRO A 6 -40.55 22.71 13.59
N HIS A 7 -40.54 21.75 12.68
CA HIS A 7 -40.34 20.33 13.01
C HIS A 7 -38.88 20.08 13.45
N PRO A 8 -38.64 19.26 14.48
CA PRO A 8 -37.32 19.05 15.07
C PRO A 8 -36.47 18.05 14.28
N ASP A 9 -35.15 18.25 14.38
CA ASP A 9 -34.07 17.29 14.19
C ASP A 9 -34.04 16.45 12.91
N ARG A 10 -33.34 16.99 11.89
CA ARG A 10 -32.55 16.12 11.00
C ARG A 10 -31.26 15.75 11.73
N PRO A 11 -30.96 14.45 11.96
CA PRO A 11 -29.69 14.05 12.52
C PRO A 11 -28.56 14.46 11.57
N ASN A 12 -27.60 15.21 12.12
CA ASN A 12 -26.34 15.55 11.48
C ASN A 12 -25.66 14.25 11.01
N ALA A 13 -25.39 14.13 9.70
CA ALA A 13 -24.75 12.94 9.13
C ALA A 13 -23.35 12.73 9.77
N PRO A 14 -23.09 11.59 10.45
CA PRO A 14 -21.80 11.31 11.07
C PRO A 14 -20.87 10.66 10.04
N GLY A 15 -20.43 11.43 9.03
CA GLY A 15 -19.71 10.85 7.88
C GLY A 15 -18.20 11.09 7.83
N ARG A 16 -17.68 12.23 8.29
CA ARG A 16 -16.35 12.69 7.86
C ARG A 16 -15.21 12.62 8.87
N ARG A 17 -15.48 12.70 10.18
CA ARG A 17 -14.41 12.61 11.19
C ARG A 17 -13.93 11.18 11.44
N THR A 18 -14.73 10.18 11.10
CA THR A 18 -14.51 8.78 11.51
C THR A 18 -13.49 8.04 10.63
N GLU A 19 -13.42 8.33 9.33
CA GLU A 19 -12.49 7.64 8.41
C GLU A 19 -11.02 8.04 8.61
N SER A 20 -10.76 9.33 8.90
CA SER A 20 -9.39 9.80 9.19
C SER A 20 -8.84 9.21 10.50
N ILE A 21 -9.70 8.83 11.44
CA ILE A 21 -9.31 8.21 12.70
C ILE A 21 -8.94 6.72 12.48
N LYS A 22 -9.67 6.01 11.62
CA LYS A 22 -9.44 4.58 11.36
C LYS A 22 -8.12 4.29 10.66
N HIS A 23 -7.73 5.07 9.64
CA HIS A 23 -6.45 4.88 8.93
C HIS A 23 -5.22 5.24 9.77
N ARG A 24 -5.41 6.13 10.75
CA ARG A 24 -4.36 6.57 11.66
C ARG A 24 -3.85 5.37 12.47
N ASN A 25 -4.75 4.58 13.04
CA ASN A 25 -4.40 3.52 13.98
C ASN A 25 -3.38 2.52 13.41
N LEU A 26 -3.58 1.99 12.21
CA LEU A 26 -2.71 0.93 11.64
C LEU A 26 -1.22 1.31 11.56
N LEU A 27 -0.91 2.55 11.14
CA LEU A 27 0.48 3.01 11.03
C LEU A 27 1.10 3.34 12.40
N PHE A 28 0.27 3.69 13.40
CA PHE A 28 0.72 3.95 14.76
C PHE A 28 0.92 2.67 15.59
N GLU A 29 0.25 1.56 15.23
CA GLU A 29 0.49 0.23 15.83
C GLU A 29 1.79 -0.44 15.33
N MET A 30 2.38 0.06 14.24
CA MET A 30 3.70 -0.39 13.78
C MET A 30 4.79 -0.10 14.81
N THR A 31 5.86 -0.91 14.79
CA THR A 31 7.03 -0.64 15.63
C THR A 31 7.67 0.71 15.27
N ALA A 32 8.34 1.35 16.24
CA ALA A 32 9.05 2.60 15.99
C ALA A 32 10.16 2.45 14.92
N ALA A 33 10.71 1.24 14.75
CA ALA A 33 11.68 0.94 13.70
C ALA A 33 11.01 0.96 12.33
N ASP A 34 9.86 0.29 12.16
CA ASP A 34 9.15 0.25 10.89
C ASP A 34 8.59 1.62 10.51
N GLN A 35 8.11 2.39 11.49
CA GLN A 35 7.68 3.77 11.30
C GLN A 35 8.81 4.65 10.73
N ARG A 36 10.03 4.54 11.30
CA ARG A 36 11.20 5.26 10.79
C ARG A 36 11.63 4.73 9.42
N GLY A 37 11.59 3.42 9.23
CA GLY A 37 11.92 2.77 7.96
C GLY A 37 10.99 3.22 6.83
N LEU A 38 9.69 3.35 7.10
CA LEU A 38 8.70 3.89 6.16
C LEU A 38 9.02 5.35 5.79
N LEU A 39 9.27 6.22 6.77
CA LEU A 39 9.63 7.62 6.48
C LEU A 39 10.98 7.77 5.75
N GLY A 40 11.90 6.84 5.96
CA GLY A 40 13.19 6.77 5.25
C GLY A 40 13.11 6.12 3.87
N HIS A 41 11.95 5.61 3.46
CA HIS A 41 11.80 4.90 2.20
C HIS A 41 11.98 5.85 0.99
N PRO A 42 12.68 5.44 -0.10
CA PRO A 42 12.91 6.29 -1.26
C PRO A 42 11.64 6.85 -1.88
N ALA A 43 10.54 6.09 -1.90
CA ALA A 43 9.25 6.56 -2.40
C ALA A 43 8.69 7.73 -1.56
N VAL A 44 8.83 7.68 -0.24
CA VAL A 44 8.38 8.76 0.65
C VAL A 44 9.23 10.01 0.44
N ALA A 45 10.54 9.84 0.25
CA ALA A 45 11.45 10.94 -0.10
C ALA A 45 11.10 11.57 -1.46
N ALA A 46 10.81 10.76 -2.47
CA ALA A 46 10.36 11.23 -3.78
C ALA A 46 9.05 12.00 -3.67
N PHE A 47 8.08 11.49 -2.91
CA PHE A 47 6.82 12.18 -2.66
C PHE A 47 6.99 13.48 -1.89
N ALA A 48 7.86 13.54 -0.89
CA ALA A 48 8.13 14.78 -0.16
C ALA A 48 8.73 15.87 -1.07
N ARG A 49 9.60 15.48 -2.01
CA ARG A 49 10.29 16.40 -2.93
C ARG A 49 9.47 16.76 -4.17
N PHE A 50 8.41 16.03 -4.47
CA PHE A 50 7.48 16.32 -5.55
C PHE A 50 6.66 17.57 -5.23
N ASP A 51 6.35 18.43 -6.22
CA ASP A 51 5.55 19.65 -6.02
C ASP A 51 4.29 19.61 -6.91
N PRO A 52 3.27 18.84 -6.51
CA PRO A 52 2.05 18.71 -7.32
C PRO A 52 1.10 19.90 -7.15
N LEU A 53 0.16 20.06 -8.08
CA LEU A 53 -1.01 20.94 -7.92
C LEU A 53 -2.26 20.16 -7.45
N VAL A 54 -2.35 19.86 -6.16
CA VAL A 54 -3.44 19.06 -5.57
C VAL A 54 -4.47 19.97 -4.92
N LEU A 55 -5.73 19.88 -5.30
CA LEU A 55 -6.77 20.75 -4.73
C LEU A 55 -7.43 20.06 -3.53
N ASP A 56 -7.51 20.72 -2.37
CA ASP A 56 -8.19 20.13 -1.22
C ASP A 56 -9.70 19.98 -1.48
N HIS A 57 -10.35 19.06 -0.77
CA HIS A 57 -11.80 18.91 -0.87
C HIS A 57 -12.53 20.19 -0.46
N GLY A 58 -13.39 20.69 -1.35
CA GLY A 58 -14.12 21.94 -1.15
C GLY A 58 -13.34 23.19 -1.55
N SER A 59 -12.13 23.05 -2.12
CA SER A 59 -11.45 24.19 -2.74
C SER A 59 -12.28 24.75 -3.89
N PRO A 60 -12.41 26.08 -4.03
CA PRO A 60 -13.25 26.73 -5.04
C PRO A 60 -12.83 26.43 -6.49
N GLY A 61 -11.61 25.93 -6.72
CA GLY A 61 -11.10 25.49 -8.02
C GLY A 61 -11.47 24.07 -8.43
N MET A 62 -12.14 23.28 -7.58
CA MET A 62 -12.39 21.85 -7.86
C MET A 62 -13.19 21.61 -9.15
N SER A 63 -14.14 22.49 -9.45
CA SER A 63 -15.00 22.45 -10.66
C SER A 63 -14.42 23.19 -11.87
N GLN A 64 -13.29 23.89 -11.69
CA GLN A 64 -12.65 24.70 -12.73
C GLN A 64 -11.58 23.88 -13.45
N ARG A 65 -11.28 24.24 -14.70
CA ARG A 65 -10.12 23.66 -15.39
C ARG A 65 -8.84 24.20 -14.77
N ILE A 66 -7.77 23.41 -14.76
CA ILE A 66 -6.48 23.84 -14.18
C ILE A 66 -5.99 25.15 -14.83
N ALA A 67 -6.15 25.29 -16.15
CA ALA A 67 -5.77 26.50 -16.89
C ALA A 67 -6.52 27.77 -16.46
N ASP A 68 -7.71 27.62 -15.85
CA ASP A 68 -8.57 28.73 -15.47
C ASP A 68 -8.44 29.09 -13.98
N LEU A 69 -7.56 28.39 -13.23
CA LEU A 69 -7.38 28.63 -11.79
C LEU A 69 -6.71 29.98 -11.53
N THR A 70 -7.25 30.71 -10.56
CA THR A 70 -6.67 31.97 -10.12
C THR A 70 -5.43 31.74 -9.24
N GLU A 71 -4.53 32.72 -9.22
CA GLU A 71 -3.30 32.68 -8.39
C GLU A 71 -3.58 32.34 -6.91
N PRO A 72 -4.60 32.89 -6.23
CA PRO A 72 -4.90 32.50 -4.85
C PRO A 72 -5.30 31.03 -4.70
N ILE A 73 -5.96 30.44 -5.70
CA ILE A 73 -6.35 29.02 -5.67
C ILE A 73 -5.13 28.14 -5.87
N VAL A 74 -4.26 28.48 -6.82
CA VAL A 74 -2.99 27.78 -7.07
C VAL A 74 -2.09 27.84 -5.82
N GLN A 75 -1.96 29.02 -5.22
CA GLN A 75 -1.19 29.20 -3.99
C GLN A 75 -1.78 28.48 -2.78
N GLY A 76 -3.10 28.28 -2.74
CA GLY A 76 -3.80 27.50 -1.71
C GLY A 76 -3.76 25.99 -1.94
N ALA A 77 -3.45 25.54 -3.15
CA ALA A 77 -3.35 24.13 -3.49
C ALA A 77 -2.19 23.45 -2.73
N SER A 78 -2.25 22.13 -2.62
CA SER A 78 -1.20 21.27 -2.06
C SER A 78 -0.80 21.63 -0.64
N ARG A 79 -1.66 22.30 0.11
CA ARG A 79 -1.36 22.70 1.49
C ARG A 79 -0.99 21.49 2.35
N GLN A 80 -1.78 20.41 2.29
CA GLN A 80 -1.49 19.19 3.07
C GLN A 80 -0.16 18.55 2.65
N HIS A 81 0.14 18.56 1.36
CA HIS A 81 1.41 18.04 0.84
C HIS A 81 2.60 18.90 1.29
N ARG A 82 2.51 20.23 1.20
CA ARG A 82 3.56 21.15 1.69
C ARG A 82 3.80 21.01 3.19
N GLU A 83 2.72 20.93 3.98
CA GLU A 83 2.82 20.66 5.43
C GLU A 83 3.55 19.33 5.71
N PHE A 84 3.31 18.29 4.91
CA PHE A 84 4.05 17.03 4.97
C PHE A 84 5.52 17.22 4.57
N ARG A 85 5.81 17.81 3.42
CA ARG A 85 7.17 18.09 2.93
C ARG A 85 8.01 18.78 3.98
N ASP A 86 7.52 19.87 4.54
CA ASP A 86 8.25 20.67 5.52
C ASP A 86 8.50 19.88 6.81
N CYS A 87 7.53 19.06 7.23
CA CYS A 87 7.70 18.17 8.38
C CYS A 87 8.72 17.06 8.09
N TRP A 88 8.68 16.48 6.90
CA TRP A 88 9.56 15.41 6.47
C TRP A 88 11.01 15.90 6.31
N LEU A 89 11.25 17.09 5.76
CA LEU A 89 12.60 17.68 5.68
C LEU A 89 13.22 17.84 7.08
N ARG A 90 12.46 18.39 8.03
CA ARG A 90 12.91 18.50 9.43
C ARG A 90 13.15 17.13 10.07
N TRP A 91 12.28 16.16 9.78
CA TRP A 91 12.46 14.79 10.24
C TRP A 91 13.69 14.13 9.59
N GLU A 92 13.97 14.38 8.31
CA GLU A 92 15.11 13.81 7.59
C GLU A 92 16.43 14.28 8.22
N GLU A 93 16.52 15.56 8.58
CA GLU A 93 17.66 16.16 9.27
C GLU A 93 17.85 15.64 10.70
N ARG A 94 16.76 15.59 11.48
CA ARG A 94 16.84 15.38 12.95
C ARG A 94 16.52 13.95 13.38
N LYS A 95 15.96 13.13 12.48
CA LYS A 95 15.36 11.82 12.74
C LYS A 95 14.41 11.80 13.95
N SER A 96 13.71 12.91 14.20
CA SER A 96 12.79 13.11 15.32
C SER A 96 11.43 13.63 14.85
N GLY A 97 10.39 13.43 15.66
CA GLY A 97 9.02 13.78 15.27
C GLY A 97 8.36 12.78 14.30
N THR A 98 8.75 11.51 14.35
CA THR A 98 8.24 10.43 13.49
C THR A 98 6.71 10.37 13.46
N ALA A 99 6.08 10.37 14.63
CA ALA A 99 4.62 10.31 14.76
C ALA A 99 3.91 11.47 14.04
N GLN A 100 4.40 12.70 14.25
CA GLN A 100 3.86 13.89 13.61
C GLN A 100 4.02 13.83 12.10
N THR A 101 5.19 13.40 11.63
CA THR A 101 5.52 13.32 10.20
C THR A 101 4.68 12.24 9.51
N LEU A 102 4.45 11.10 10.16
CA LEU A 102 3.54 10.06 9.66
C LEU A 102 2.09 10.55 9.56
N ASP A 103 1.58 11.28 10.56
CA ASP A 103 0.22 11.85 10.48
C ASP A 103 0.09 12.79 9.26
N LYS A 104 1.13 13.57 8.96
CA LYS A 104 1.16 14.43 7.77
C LYS A 104 1.26 13.65 6.46
N LEU A 105 2.07 12.60 6.41
CA LEU A 105 2.17 11.70 5.24
C LEU A 105 0.80 11.12 4.89
N ILE A 106 0.10 10.55 5.87
CA ILE A 106 -1.21 9.94 5.68
C ILE A 106 -2.21 10.95 5.12
N ARG A 107 -2.27 12.15 5.70
CA ARG A 107 -3.16 13.21 5.22
C ARG A 107 -2.85 13.60 3.77
N ALA A 108 -1.57 13.80 3.44
CA ALA A 108 -1.16 14.17 2.09
C ALA A 108 -1.54 13.09 1.05
N VAL A 109 -1.29 11.82 1.36
CA VAL A 109 -1.64 10.69 0.49
C VAL A 109 -3.16 10.55 0.32
N LEU A 110 -3.93 10.69 1.41
CA LEU A 110 -5.39 10.62 1.35
C LEU A 110 -5.99 11.75 0.50
N VAL A 111 -5.46 12.97 0.60
CA VAL A 111 -5.90 14.09 -0.25
C VAL A 111 -5.62 13.81 -1.72
N VAL A 112 -4.45 13.24 -2.05
CA VAL A 112 -4.13 12.84 -3.42
C VAL A 112 -5.11 11.80 -3.95
N ARG A 113 -5.35 10.71 -3.21
CA ARG A 113 -6.31 9.65 -3.61
C ARG A 113 -7.68 10.25 -3.91
N ASN A 114 -8.13 11.10 -2.99
CA ASN A 114 -9.39 11.80 -3.08
C ASN A 114 -9.47 12.74 -4.30
N ASN A 115 -8.37 13.39 -4.68
CA ASN A 115 -8.30 14.21 -5.90
C ASN A 115 -8.43 13.39 -7.18
N ILE A 116 -7.82 12.21 -7.21
CA ILE A 116 -7.91 11.30 -8.36
C ILE A 116 -9.35 10.78 -8.51
N GLN A 117 -10.04 10.48 -7.40
CA GLN A 117 -11.41 9.97 -7.42
C GLN A 117 -12.44 10.95 -8.02
N HIS A 118 -12.23 12.26 -7.94
CA HIS A 118 -13.17 13.26 -8.49
C HIS A 118 -13.16 13.39 -10.01
N GLY A 119 -12.36 12.57 -10.72
CA GLY A 119 -12.43 12.42 -12.17
C GLY A 119 -11.93 13.62 -12.97
N GLU A 120 -11.76 13.40 -14.28
CA GLU A 120 -11.20 14.36 -15.25
C GLU A 120 -12.25 15.26 -15.90
N LYS A 121 -13.53 15.06 -15.56
CA LYS A 121 -14.66 15.72 -16.21
C LYS A 121 -14.99 17.01 -15.48
N THR A 122 -14.89 18.12 -16.21
CA THR A 122 -15.52 19.38 -15.81
C THR A 122 -16.84 19.54 -16.57
N PRO A 123 -17.78 20.39 -16.09
CA PRO A 123 -18.97 20.76 -16.87
C PRO A 123 -18.64 21.31 -18.27
N SER A 124 -17.41 21.78 -18.48
CA SER A 124 -16.91 22.40 -19.71
C SER A 124 -16.15 21.43 -20.65
N GLY A 125 -16.12 20.13 -20.35
CA GLY A 125 -15.43 19.10 -21.14
C GLY A 125 -14.20 18.48 -20.45
N PRO A 126 -13.45 17.63 -21.16
CA PRO A 126 -12.28 16.95 -20.62
C PRO A 126 -11.13 17.93 -20.30
N ASP A 127 -10.55 17.83 -19.10
CA ASP A 127 -9.41 18.65 -18.65
C ASP A 127 -8.10 17.85 -18.77
N VAL A 128 -7.37 18.07 -19.88
CA VAL A 128 -6.12 17.36 -20.19
C VAL A 128 -5.04 17.63 -19.15
N GLN A 129 -4.92 18.87 -18.66
CA GLN A 129 -3.93 19.22 -17.63
C GLN A 129 -4.22 18.50 -16.32
N ARG A 130 -5.51 18.33 -15.97
CA ARG A 130 -5.91 17.54 -14.80
C ARG A 130 -5.55 16.06 -14.94
N ARG A 131 -5.68 15.49 -16.14
CA ARG A 131 -5.24 14.12 -16.45
C ARG A 131 -3.73 13.96 -16.32
N GLU A 132 -2.95 14.81 -16.96
CA GLU A 132 -1.49 14.81 -16.89
C GLU A 132 -1.00 14.94 -15.45
N ARG A 133 -1.59 15.88 -14.70
CA ARG A 133 -1.36 16.02 -13.27
C ARG A 133 -1.69 14.74 -12.51
N ASN A 134 -2.88 14.16 -12.71
CA ASN A 134 -3.29 12.93 -12.02
C ASN A 134 -2.34 11.77 -12.30
N GLN A 135 -1.86 11.65 -13.54
CA GLN A 135 -0.88 10.65 -13.93
C GLN A 135 0.47 10.87 -13.21
N ALA A 136 1.00 12.10 -13.22
CA ALA A 136 2.23 12.44 -12.51
C ALA A 136 2.12 12.19 -11.00
N VAL A 137 0.99 12.61 -10.41
CA VAL A 137 0.69 12.38 -9.00
C VAL A 137 0.58 10.87 -8.68
N GLY A 138 -0.08 10.10 -9.55
CA GLY A 138 -0.20 8.65 -9.42
C GLY A 138 1.15 7.93 -9.46
N GLN A 139 2.04 8.32 -10.37
CA GLN A 139 3.39 7.76 -10.48
C GLN A 139 4.22 7.94 -9.20
N VAL A 140 3.99 9.02 -8.46
CA VAL A 140 4.72 9.30 -7.22
C VAL A 140 4.04 8.68 -5.99
N VAL A 141 2.71 8.65 -5.96
CA VAL A 141 1.96 8.17 -4.77
C VAL A 141 1.79 6.65 -4.74
N LEU A 142 1.72 5.98 -5.88
CA LEU A 142 1.56 4.52 -5.91
C LEU A 142 2.73 3.80 -5.17
N PRO A 143 4.01 4.13 -5.39
CA PRO A 143 5.12 3.54 -4.64
C PRO A 143 5.08 3.86 -3.12
N VAL A 144 4.48 4.99 -2.73
CA VAL A 144 4.27 5.32 -1.30
C VAL A 144 3.20 4.42 -0.69
N LEU A 145 2.10 4.16 -1.41
CA LEU A 145 1.05 3.25 -0.98
C LEU A 145 1.59 1.82 -0.84
N GLU A 146 2.39 1.36 -1.80
CA GLU A 146 3.08 0.07 -1.74
C GLU A 146 3.99 -0.03 -0.52
N ALA A 147 4.80 1.02 -0.26
CA ALA A 147 5.65 1.06 0.93
C ALA A 147 4.86 1.06 2.25
N ILE A 148 3.70 1.73 2.29
CA ILE A 148 2.78 1.71 3.45
C ILE A 148 2.23 0.30 3.65
N VAL A 149 1.73 -0.35 2.60
CA VAL A 149 1.18 -1.71 2.68
C VAL A 149 2.25 -2.70 3.14
N ASP A 150 3.43 -2.63 2.53
CA ASP A 150 4.56 -3.48 2.90
C ASP A 150 4.97 -3.27 4.37
N ALA A 151 5.02 -2.02 4.86
CA ALA A 151 5.34 -1.74 6.25
C ALA A 151 4.25 -2.22 7.23
N VAL A 152 2.96 -1.99 6.92
CA VAL A 152 1.83 -2.39 7.76
C VAL A 152 1.72 -3.93 7.85
N LEU A 153 2.01 -4.63 6.77
CA LEU A 153 2.01 -6.10 6.73
C LEU A 153 3.33 -6.72 7.21
N VAL A 154 4.21 -5.92 7.83
CA VAL A 154 5.48 -6.35 8.42
C VAL A 154 6.46 -6.92 7.39
N ARG A 155 6.62 -6.21 6.27
CA ARG A 155 7.57 -6.49 5.17
C ARG A 155 7.36 -7.85 4.50
N PRO A 156 6.15 -8.16 3.96
CA PRO A 156 5.96 -9.39 3.20
C PRO A 156 6.85 -9.44 1.95
N SER A 157 7.27 -8.30 1.40
CA SER A 157 8.26 -8.24 0.31
C SER A 157 9.61 -8.89 0.65
N HIS A 158 9.92 -9.04 1.95
CA HIS A 158 11.14 -9.67 2.47
C HIS A 158 10.90 -11.12 2.93
N ARG A 159 9.73 -11.69 2.60
CA ARG A 159 9.27 -12.99 3.08
C ARG A 159 8.75 -13.85 1.94
N LEU A 160 9.29 -15.07 1.82
CA LEU A 160 8.82 -16.11 0.91
C LEU A 160 8.33 -17.31 1.71
N ALA A 161 7.07 -17.70 1.54
CA ALA A 161 6.55 -18.98 2.01
C ALA A 161 6.70 -20.03 0.89
N ALA A 162 7.57 -21.00 1.11
CA ALA A 162 7.80 -22.13 0.20
C ALA A 162 7.16 -23.40 0.76
N TYR A 163 6.21 -23.98 0.02
CA TYR A 163 5.61 -25.29 0.34
C TYR A 163 6.18 -26.43 -0.53
N GLY A 164 6.71 -26.10 -1.71
CA GLY A 164 7.17 -27.05 -2.72
C GLY A 164 8.68 -27.00 -2.97
N THR A 165 9.07 -26.94 -4.24
CA THR A 165 10.46 -27.15 -4.69
C THR A 165 11.46 -26.09 -4.25
N LEU A 166 11.00 -24.94 -3.74
CA LEU A 166 11.84 -23.87 -3.19
C LEU A 166 12.24 -24.11 -1.71
N ARG A 167 11.69 -25.13 -1.04
CA ARG A 167 11.99 -25.40 0.37
C ARG A 167 13.45 -25.84 0.58
N PRO A 168 13.97 -25.73 1.81
CA PRO A 168 15.24 -26.33 2.17
C PRO A 168 15.32 -27.82 1.78
N GLY A 169 16.40 -28.22 1.12
CA GLY A 169 16.67 -29.58 0.63
C GLY A 169 15.88 -29.97 -0.63
N GLN A 170 15.12 -29.06 -1.24
CA GLN A 170 14.34 -29.35 -2.46
C GLN A 170 15.06 -28.89 -3.73
N PRO A 171 14.71 -29.44 -4.91
CA PRO A 171 15.49 -29.26 -6.14
C PRO A 171 15.70 -27.80 -6.60
N ASN A 172 14.79 -26.88 -6.28
CA ASN A 172 14.86 -25.48 -6.70
C ASN A 172 15.27 -24.54 -5.55
N GLN A 173 15.74 -25.05 -4.41
CA GLN A 173 16.17 -24.21 -3.29
C GLN A 173 17.26 -23.20 -3.72
N ASP A 174 18.18 -23.62 -4.61
CA ASP A 174 19.32 -22.81 -5.06
C ASP A 174 18.92 -21.57 -5.87
N GLU A 175 17.64 -21.45 -6.25
CA GLU A 175 17.09 -20.24 -6.87
C GLU A 175 16.90 -19.09 -5.87
N VAL A 176 16.83 -19.40 -4.57
CA VAL A 176 16.89 -18.40 -3.49
C VAL A 176 18.34 -18.03 -3.25
N THR A 177 18.89 -17.18 -4.13
CA THR A 177 20.33 -16.88 -4.18
C THR A 177 20.83 -15.85 -3.17
N VAL A 178 19.97 -15.34 -2.29
CA VAL A 178 20.33 -14.32 -1.29
C VAL A 178 20.47 -14.94 0.09
N ALA A 179 21.24 -14.31 0.96
CA ALA A 179 21.36 -14.75 2.35
C ALA A 179 20.06 -14.47 3.12
N GLY A 180 19.71 -15.36 4.05
CA GLY A 180 18.51 -15.21 4.88
C GLY A 180 18.30 -16.39 5.82
N ASN A 181 17.16 -16.39 6.50
CA ASN A 181 16.81 -17.41 7.48
C ASN A 181 15.58 -18.18 7.05
N TRP A 182 15.63 -19.50 7.21
CA TRP A 182 14.51 -20.40 7.03
C TRP A 182 13.90 -20.78 8.38
N THR A 183 12.58 -20.74 8.47
CA THR A 183 11.83 -21.22 9.64
C THR A 183 10.61 -22.01 9.20
N GLU A 184 10.29 -23.10 9.87
CA GLU A 184 9.07 -23.87 9.60
C GLU A 184 7.81 -23.04 9.91
N ILE A 185 6.83 -23.14 9.03
CA ILE A 185 5.52 -22.47 9.11
C ILE A 185 4.42 -23.42 8.60
N THR A 186 3.17 -23.02 8.77
CA THR A 186 2.02 -23.68 8.15
C THR A 186 1.27 -22.72 7.27
N LEU A 187 0.91 -23.16 6.06
CA LEU A 187 -0.07 -22.49 5.21
C LEU A 187 -1.43 -23.19 5.35
N THR A 188 -2.52 -22.51 4.97
CA THR A 188 -3.85 -23.12 4.90
C THR A 188 -4.36 -23.00 3.46
N GLY A 189 -4.71 -24.13 2.86
CA GLY A 189 -5.13 -24.18 1.47
C GLY A 189 -5.22 -25.58 0.91
N TRP A 190 -5.42 -25.69 -0.39
CA TRP A 190 -5.48 -26.95 -1.10
C TRP A 190 -4.11 -27.25 -1.71
N LEU A 191 -3.59 -28.46 -1.48
CA LEU A 191 -2.32 -28.92 -2.05
C LEU A 191 -2.58 -30.16 -2.89
N ARG A 192 -2.24 -30.10 -4.17
CA ARG A 192 -2.30 -31.24 -5.09
C ARG A 192 -0.89 -31.59 -5.52
N ASP A 193 -0.55 -32.86 -5.44
CA ASP A 193 0.72 -33.35 -5.94
C ASP A 193 0.58 -33.62 -7.44
N GLN A 194 1.18 -32.77 -8.28
CA GLN A 194 1.26 -33.02 -9.72
C GLN A 194 2.57 -33.72 -10.07
N SER A 195 2.89 -34.86 -9.45
CA SER A 195 3.98 -35.81 -9.81
C SER A 195 5.42 -35.26 -9.90
N SER A 196 5.63 -33.95 -9.93
CA SER A 196 6.88 -33.25 -10.25
C SER A 196 6.91 -31.85 -9.65
N PHE A 197 5.76 -31.16 -9.59
CA PHE A 197 5.63 -29.85 -8.95
C PHE A 197 4.31 -29.77 -8.17
N PRO A 198 4.33 -29.50 -6.85
CA PRO A 198 3.10 -29.37 -6.09
C PRO A 198 2.35 -28.10 -6.50
N ALA A 199 1.02 -28.19 -6.61
CA ALA A 199 0.12 -27.07 -6.87
C ALA A 199 -0.57 -26.67 -5.56
N PHE A 200 -0.41 -25.41 -5.15
CA PHE A 200 -1.03 -24.86 -3.96
C PHE A 200 -1.98 -23.71 -4.32
N GLU A 201 -3.14 -23.68 -3.69
CA GLU A 201 -4.09 -22.56 -3.75
C GLU A 201 -4.48 -22.21 -2.31
N ALA A 202 -4.37 -20.93 -1.97
CA ALA A 202 -4.70 -20.46 -0.64
C ALA A 202 -6.22 -20.49 -0.41
N ASP A 203 -6.67 -21.23 0.60
CA ASP A 203 -8.08 -21.35 0.97
C ASP A 203 -8.19 -21.64 2.46
N VAL A 204 -8.92 -20.80 3.19
CA VAL A 204 -9.11 -20.94 4.65
C VAL A 204 -9.89 -22.20 5.05
N SER A 205 -10.65 -22.78 4.12
CA SER A 205 -11.36 -24.06 4.28
C SER A 205 -10.51 -25.28 3.92
N GLY A 206 -9.32 -25.05 3.37
CA GLY A 206 -8.37 -26.09 2.97
C GLY A 206 -7.65 -26.76 4.14
N GLN A 207 -6.70 -27.63 3.79
CA GLN A 207 -5.88 -28.35 4.75
C GLN A 207 -4.71 -27.50 5.25
N ARG A 208 -4.12 -27.90 6.38
CA ARG A 208 -2.85 -27.37 6.86
C ARG A 208 -1.70 -27.94 6.02
N VAL A 209 -0.96 -27.06 5.36
CA VAL A 209 0.15 -27.39 4.46
C VAL A 209 1.48 -27.02 5.13
N PRO A 210 2.34 -28.00 5.46
CA PRO A 210 3.69 -27.72 5.95
C PRO A 210 4.51 -26.93 4.92
N ALA A 211 5.14 -25.86 5.37
CA ALA A 211 5.92 -24.97 4.52
C ALA A 211 7.12 -24.39 5.30
N ALA A 212 8.03 -23.74 4.58
CA ALA A 212 9.15 -23.02 5.16
C ALA A 212 9.07 -21.54 4.77
N LEU A 213 9.25 -20.65 5.74
CA LEU A 213 9.35 -19.22 5.56
C LEU A 213 10.82 -18.84 5.41
N PHE A 214 11.18 -18.30 4.26
CA PHE A 214 12.45 -17.61 4.07
C PHE A 214 12.28 -16.12 4.35
N THR A 215 13.22 -15.54 5.10
CA THR A 215 13.24 -14.12 5.43
C THR A 215 14.57 -13.50 5.03
N SER A 216 14.53 -12.43 4.23
CA SER A 216 15.72 -11.68 3.80
C SER A 216 15.36 -10.27 3.33
N ALA A 217 16.16 -9.28 3.73
CA ALA A 217 16.04 -7.91 3.23
C ALA A 217 16.47 -7.77 1.76
N GLU A 218 17.18 -8.76 1.22
CA GLU A 218 17.66 -8.78 -0.17
C GLU A 218 16.68 -9.50 -1.10
N LEU A 219 15.65 -10.16 -0.56
CA LEU A 219 14.65 -10.88 -1.35
C LEU A 219 13.99 -10.04 -2.47
N PRO A 220 13.72 -8.72 -2.28
CA PRO A 220 13.24 -7.86 -3.37
C PRO A 220 14.10 -7.85 -4.62
N THR A 221 15.40 -8.12 -4.50
CA THR A 221 16.34 -8.08 -5.63
C THR A 221 16.25 -9.32 -6.54
N ILE A 222 15.69 -10.42 -6.05
CA ILE A 222 15.60 -11.69 -6.79
C ILE A 222 14.17 -12.09 -7.17
N TRP A 223 13.17 -11.29 -6.80
CA TRP A 223 11.78 -11.53 -7.14
C TRP A 223 11.52 -11.77 -8.63
N PRO A 224 12.04 -10.95 -9.57
CA PRO A 224 11.86 -11.21 -11.00
C PRO A 224 12.39 -12.57 -11.46
N ARG A 225 13.57 -12.96 -10.95
CA ARG A 225 14.16 -14.26 -11.27
C ARG A 225 13.31 -15.41 -10.74
N LEU A 226 12.83 -15.31 -9.50
CA LEU A 226 11.94 -16.33 -8.93
C LEU A 226 10.64 -16.44 -9.73
N ASP A 227 10.07 -15.33 -10.18
CA ASP A 227 8.87 -15.34 -11.04
C ASP A 227 9.14 -16.07 -12.37
N ASP A 228 10.29 -15.80 -13.01
CA ASP A 228 10.68 -16.44 -14.26
C ASP A 228 10.87 -17.96 -14.11
N VAL A 229 11.49 -18.41 -13.00
CA VAL A 229 11.71 -19.83 -12.72
C VAL A 229 10.39 -20.57 -12.47
N GLN A 230 9.46 -19.96 -11.73
CA GLN A 230 8.16 -20.57 -11.46
C GLN A 230 7.29 -20.64 -12.72
N GLY A 231 7.49 -19.70 -13.63
CA GLY A 231 6.86 -19.70 -14.94
C GLY A 231 5.36 -19.43 -14.88
N ARG A 232 4.65 -19.71 -15.97
CA ARG A 232 3.28 -19.21 -16.19
C ARG A 232 2.19 -19.89 -15.37
N ASN A 233 2.47 -21.05 -14.79
CA ASN A 233 1.48 -21.82 -14.03
C ASN A 233 1.42 -21.42 -12.56
N TYR A 234 2.31 -20.53 -12.12
CA TYR A 234 2.37 -20.05 -10.76
C TYR A 234 2.40 -18.52 -10.72
N GLU A 235 1.65 -17.93 -9.82
CA GLU A 235 1.61 -16.49 -9.60
C GLU A 235 2.03 -16.17 -8.16
N ARG A 236 2.91 -15.18 -7.99
CA ARG A 236 3.27 -14.70 -6.65
C ARG A 236 2.13 -13.89 -6.07
N ARG A 237 1.61 -14.32 -4.92
CA ARG A 237 0.53 -13.67 -4.18
C ARG A 237 0.90 -13.51 -2.70
N LEU A 238 0.18 -12.62 -2.01
CA LEU A 238 0.29 -12.52 -0.55
C LEU A 238 -0.57 -13.61 0.09
N GLY A 239 0.07 -14.51 0.82
CA GLY A 239 -0.56 -15.59 1.57
C GLY A 239 -0.41 -15.40 3.07
N LEU A 240 -1.38 -15.95 3.82
CA LEU A 240 -1.29 -16.05 5.27
C LEU A 240 -0.50 -17.30 5.65
N TYR A 241 0.39 -17.16 6.63
CA TYR A 241 1.04 -18.29 7.27
C TYR A 241 0.80 -18.25 8.78
N GLU A 242 0.86 -19.40 9.42
CA GLU A 242 0.83 -19.56 10.86
C GLU A 242 2.19 -20.08 11.36
N ARG A 243 2.68 -19.51 12.45
CA ARG A 243 3.85 -19.99 13.19
C ARG A 243 3.61 -19.79 14.68
N GLU A 244 3.66 -20.86 15.47
CA GLU A 244 3.52 -20.79 16.94
C GLU A 244 2.25 -20.04 17.39
N GLY A 245 1.14 -20.20 16.66
CA GLY A 245 -0.13 -19.51 16.93
C GLY A 245 -0.21 -18.05 16.47
N ILE A 246 0.84 -17.54 15.82
CA ILE A 246 0.88 -16.19 15.24
C ILE A 246 0.62 -16.28 13.73
N VAL A 247 -0.30 -15.45 13.23
CA VAL A 247 -0.55 -15.28 11.80
C VAL A 247 0.36 -14.18 11.25
N GLY A 248 1.03 -14.46 10.14
CA GLY A 248 1.81 -13.49 9.37
C GLY A 248 1.46 -13.52 7.89
N VAL A 249 2.04 -12.56 7.15
CA VAL A 249 1.87 -12.44 5.70
C VAL A 249 3.22 -12.65 5.02
N ALA A 250 3.23 -13.42 3.93
CA ALA A 250 4.41 -13.63 3.10
C ALA A 250 4.00 -13.75 1.63
N ASN A 251 4.96 -13.58 0.72
CA ASN A 251 4.72 -13.97 -0.67
C ASN A 251 4.73 -15.50 -0.80
N VAL A 252 3.79 -16.06 -1.54
CA VAL A 252 3.67 -17.49 -1.87
C VAL A 252 3.36 -17.62 -3.35
N TYR A 253 3.88 -18.67 -4.00
CA TYR A 253 3.54 -18.97 -5.39
C TYR A 253 2.30 -19.87 -5.43
N GLU A 254 1.18 -19.33 -5.84
CA GLU A 254 -0.08 -20.08 -5.99
C GLU A 254 -0.21 -20.58 -7.42
N TRP A 255 -0.79 -21.76 -7.60
CA TRP A 255 -1.07 -22.32 -8.90
C TRP A 255 -2.22 -21.57 -9.59
N VAL A 256 -2.01 -21.21 -10.85
CA VAL A 256 -2.98 -20.52 -11.71
C VAL A 256 -3.18 -21.22 -13.06
N GLY A 257 -2.57 -22.38 -13.26
CA GLY A 257 -2.69 -23.17 -14.48
C GLY A 257 -4.10 -23.74 -14.69
N GLU A 258 -4.46 -24.00 -15.95
CA GLU A 258 -5.75 -24.60 -16.30
C GLU A 258 -5.89 -26.02 -15.74
N ASN A 259 -7.09 -26.33 -15.22
CA ASN A 259 -7.49 -27.55 -14.51
C ASN A 259 -6.96 -27.66 -13.08
N TRP A 260 -7.85 -27.41 -12.12
CA TRP A 260 -7.68 -27.70 -10.70
C TRP A 260 -7.88 -29.20 -10.44
#